data_AF-A0A0G4ME50-F1
#
_entry.id   AF-A0A0G4ME50-F1
#
_cell.length_a   1.000
_cell.length_b   1.000
_cell.length_c   1.000
_cell.angle_alpha   90.00
_cell.angle_beta   90.00
_cell.angle_gamma   90.00
#
_symmetry.space_group_name_H-M   'P 1'
#
loop_
_entity.id
_entity.type
_entity.pdbx_description
1 polymer ?
#
loop_
_entity_poly.entity_id
_entity_poly.type
_entity_poly.pdbx_seq_one_letter_code
_entity_poly.pdbx_strand_id
1 'polypeptide(L)'
;MLFSMAYPLFYENRMNPLHIAGFGFMHLVIVFSIFGLFLPRWFNVFVPRNRLNDGTYPVTPGVILKRANADNDYADGVEFAIADFADSAYAKSNIAVVADGASTAELAKWTEQFFKSAPTASSGKLALNTTATKYHGGESRSAHTAGNAVVIAFPGSNYGSKSPELAVLAALLGGQSNIKWTSGFSLLSKAVGTSPGLKLATTNLGYSDAGLLTIQISGPAAAVRRAAEEAVKAIKSVSEGSVSKEDLAKAIAKASWQAGQTYNLTIEGGANHNGGSCQASLSFDGGKTFKVVKSYVGGCPPAGTSTYDFTLPDDTPAADDALFAWTWFNQVGNREMYMNCAVVSTKAGGSAKRQATSFNSRPDIL
;
A
#
# COMPACT_ATOMS: atom_id res chain seq x y z
N MET A 1 5.78 43.71 31.33
CA MET A 1 6.98 44.47 31.76
C MET A 1 6.97 45.94 31.33
N LEU A 2 6.46 46.32 30.15
CA LEU A 2 6.47 47.73 29.67
C LEU A 2 5.67 48.74 30.52
N PHE A 3 4.48 48.39 31.04
CA PHE A 3 3.63 49.33 31.80
C PHE A 3 4.17 49.71 33.17
N SER A 4 4.92 48.81 33.81
CA SER A 4 5.40 48.98 35.19
C SER A 4 6.47 50.08 35.32
N MET A 5 7.23 50.35 34.25
CA MET A 5 8.28 51.36 34.23
C MET A 5 7.81 52.72 33.68
N ALA A 6 6.71 52.76 32.91
CA ALA A 6 6.27 53.95 32.20
C ALA A 6 5.55 54.98 33.09
N TYR A 7 4.78 54.51 34.08
CA TYR A 7 4.02 55.39 34.98
C TYR A 7 4.92 56.19 35.94
N PRO A 8 5.91 55.57 36.63
CA PRO A 8 6.84 56.32 37.49
C PRO A 8 7.59 57.42 36.73
N LEU A 9 8.09 57.12 35.53
CA LEU A 9 8.82 58.07 34.68
C LEU A 9 7.94 59.24 34.19
N PHE A 10 6.66 58.98 33.95
CA PHE A 10 5.70 60.03 33.61
C PHE A 10 5.45 60.96 34.79
N TYR A 11 5.29 60.44 36.01
CA TYR A 11 5.06 61.27 37.20
C TYR A 11 6.22 62.23 37.47
N GLU A 12 7.46 61.83 37.21
CA GLU A 12 8.63 62.71 37.32
C GLU A 12 8.61 63.86 36.30
N ASN A 13 8.12 63.61 35.08
CA ASN A 13 8.16 64.58 33.96
C ASN A 13 6.80 65.17 33.58
N ARG A 14 5.79 65.03 34.45
CA ARG A 14 4.38 65.39 34.19
C ARG A 14 4.10 66.88 33.93
N MET A 15 5.09 67.75 34.14
CA MET A 15 4.99 69.19 33.87
C MET A 15 5.55 69.56 32.48
N ASN A 16 6.21 68.62 31.79
CA ASN A 16 6.74 68.85 30.45
C ASN A 16 5.65 68.53 29.41
N PRO A 17 5.19 69.51 28.61
CA PRO A 17 4.09 69.33 27.67
C PRO A 17 4.35 68.25 26.63
N LEU A 18 5.62 68.03 26.25
CA LEU A 18 5.99 66.99 25.28
C LEU A 18 5.82 65.58 25.86
N HIS A 19 6.13 65.39 27.15
CA HIS A 19 5.93 64.11 27.84
C HIS A 19 4.45 63.83 28.11
N ILE A 20 3.65 64.85 28.41
CA ILE A 20 2.19 64.72 28.54
C ILE A 20 1.57 64.27 27.23
N ALA A 21 1.93 64.92 26.12
CA ALA A 21 1.43 64.55 24.79
C ALA A 21 1.84 63.13 24.40
N GLY A 22 3.11 62.76 24.61
CA GLY A 22 3.62 61.42 24.29
C GLY A 22 2.97 60.31 25.13
N PHE A 23 2.79 60.54 26.44
CA PHE A 23 2.15 59.57 27.33
C PHE A 23 0.67 59.40 27.02
N GLY A 24 -0.05 60.49 26.73
CA GLY A 24 -1.44 60.46 26.30
C GLY A 24 -1.64 59.73 24.97
N PHE A 25 -0.79 60.02 23.97
CA PHE A 25 -0.82 59.35 22.68
C PHE A 25 -0.62 57.83 22.80
N MET A 26 0.33 57.38 23.61
CA MET A 26 0.57 55.94 23.80
C MET A 26 -0.61 55.23 24.44
N HIS A 27 -1.31 55.86 25.39
CA HIS A 27 -2.52 55.27 25.99
C HIS A 27 -3.66 55.14 24.98
N LEU A 28 -3.82 56.11 24.08
CA LEU A 28 -4.77 55.98 22.98
C LEU A 28 -4.39 54.82 22.05
N VAL A 29 -3.12 54.68 21.68
CA VAL A 29 -2.64 53.55 20.84
C VAL A 29 -2.93 52.20 21.49
N ILE A 30 -2.72 52.07 22.80
CA ILE A 30 -3.03 50.85 23.55
C ILE A 30 -4.53 50.53 23.50
N VAL A 31 -5.40 51.53 23.75
CA VAL A 31 -6.85 51.33 23.69
C VAL A 31 -7.29 50.92 22.29
N PHE A 32 -6.76 51.56 21.24
CA PHE A 32 -7.03 51.19 19.84
C PHE A 32 -6.50 49.79 19.49
N SER A 33 -5.35 49.38 20.01
CA SER A 33 -4.79 48.05 19.79
C SER A 33 -5.63 46.96 20.46
N ILE A 34 -6.11 47.20 21.69
CA ILE A 34 -7.02 46.29 22.41
C ILE A 34 -8.36 46.20 21.66
N PHE A 35 -8.92 47.32 21.22
CA PHE A 35 -10.14 47.33 20.41
C PHE A 35 -9.97 46.55 19.09
N GLY A 36 -8.79 46.64 18.49
CA GLY A 36 -8.38 45.87 17.33
C GLY A 36 -8.35 44.34 17.53
N LEU A 37 -8.11 43.86 18.77
CA LEU A 37 -8.15 42.43 19.09
C LEU A 37 -9.58 41.89 19.18
N PHE A 38 -10.55 42.71 19.60
CA PHE A 38 -11.95 42.29 19.72
C PHE A 38 -12.77 42.51 18.43
N LEU A 39 -12.30 43.38 17.53
CA LEU A 39 -12.91 43.64 16.23
C LEU A 39 -11.88 43.58 15.10
N PRO A 40 -11.27 42.40 14.84
CA PRO A 40 -10.18 42.25 13.88
C PRO A 40 -10.58 42.67 12.46
N ARG A 41 -11.87 42.57 12.12
CA ARG A 41 -12.41 42.97 10.80
C ARG A 41 -12.57 44.48 10.62
N TRP A 42 -12.39 45.29 11.66
CA TRP A 42 -12.54 46.74 11.56
C TRP A 42 -11.38 47.41 10.80
N PHE A 43 -10.18 46.83 10.84
CA PHE A 43 -9.03 47.31 10.05
C PHE A 43 -9.17 47.08 8.54
N ASN A 44 -10.16 46.28 8.09
CA ASN A 44 -10.47 46.07 6.68
C ASN A 44 -10.78 47.38 5.95
N VAL A 45 -11.21 48.43 6.66
CA VAL A 45 -11.49 49.75 6.09
C VAL A 45 -10.23 50.43 5.53
N PHE A 46 -9.04 50.07 6.05
CA PHE A 46 -7.75 50.61 5.61
C PHE A 46 -7.06 49.74 4.55
N VAL A 47 -7.61 48.55 4.26
CA VAL A 47 -7.10 47.66 3.22
C VAL A 47 -7.81 47.99 1.90
N PRO A 48 -7.08 48.31 0.80
CA PRO A 48 -7.69 48.54 -0.50
C PRO A 48 -8.65 47.40 -0.90
N ARG A 49 -9.81 47.75 -1.48
CA ARG A 49 -10.91 46.79 -1.78
C ARG A 49 -10.46 45.58 -2.61
N ASN A 50 -9.46 45.76 -3.46
CA ASN A 50 -8.85 44.74 -4.30
C ASN A 50 -7.79 43.86 -3.59
N ARG A 51 -7.39 44.19 -2.36
CA ARG A 51 -6.33 43.51 -1.58
C ARG A 51 -6.87 42.86 -0.30
N LEU A 52 -8.16 43.01 -0.03
CA LEU A 52 -8.85 42.46 1.15
C LEU A 52 -8.78 40.93 1.28
N ASN A 53 -8.55 40.24 0.16
CA ASN A 53 -8.42 38.77 0.09
C ASN A 53 -6.99 38.30 -0.26
N ASP A 54 -6.01 39.22 -0.37
CA ASP A 54 -4.61 38.87 -0.60
C ASP A 54 -4.01 38.34 0.71
N GLY A 55 -4.14 37.03 0.95
CA GLY A 55 -3.69 36.37 2.18
C GLY A 55 -4.60 35.21 2.60
N THR A 56 -5.84 35.17 2.12
CA THR A 56 -6.70 33.98 2.16
C THR A 56 -6.34 33.05 1.01
N TYR A 57 -5.13 32.48 1.05
CA TYR A 57 -4.81 31.33 0.22
C TYR A 57 -4.98 30.08 1.07
N PRO A 58 -5.76 29.08 0.61
CA PRO A 58 -5.83 27.80 1.29
C PRO A 58 -4.47 27.11 1.14
N VAL A 59 -3.58 27.32 2.11
CA VAL A 59 -2.34 26.53 2.24
C VAL A 59 -2.68 25.25 2.99
N THR A 60 -3.11 24.23 2.24
CA THR A 60 -3.05 22.83 2.66
C THR A 60 -2.12 22.08 1.71
N PRO A 61 -1.17 21.26 2.23
CA PRO A 61 -0.31 20.45 1.37
C PRO A 61 -1.16 19.49 0.53
N GLY A 62 -1.07 19.59 -0.80
CA GLY A 62 -1.58 18.58 -1.74
C GLY A 62 -2.82 18.92 -2.57
N VAL A 63 -3.31 20.17 -2.62
CA VAL A 63 -4.48 20.51 -3.44
C VAL A 63 -4.08 20.98 -4.84
N ILE A 64 -4.31 20.14 -5.86
CA ILE A 64 -4.51 20.61 -7.26
C ILE A 64 -6.02 20.57 -7.52
N LEU A 65 -6.71 21.70 -7.38
CA LEU A 65 -8.08 21.86 -7.87
C LEU A 65 -8.03 22.65 -9.18
N LYS A 66 -8.07 21.92 -10.31
CA LYS A 66 -8.62 22.51 -11.54
C LYS A 66 -10.13 22.56 -11.37
N ARG A 67 -10.63 23.76 -11.06
CA ARG A 67 -12.05 24.11 -11.10
C ARG A 67 -12.55 23.87 -12.54
N ALA A 68 -13.29 22.80 -12.76
CA ALA A 68 -14.12 22.65 -13.95
C ALA A 68 -15.41 23.43 -13.71
N ASN A 69 -15.63 24.48 -14.50
CA ASN A 69 -16.91 25.15 -14.76
C ASN A 69 -17.84 25.37 -13.55
N ALA A 70 -17.63 26.49 -12.86
CA ALA A 70 -18.74 27.20 -12.25
C ALA A 70 -18.46 28.69 -12.45
N ASP A 71 -19.32 29.32 -13.25
CA ASP A 71 -19.35 30.76 -13.49
C ASP A 71 -19.39 31.51 -12.14
N ASN A 72 -18.45 32.44 -11.98
CA ASN A 72 -18.54 33.64 -11.14
C ASN A 72 -19.28 33.55 -9.79
N ASP A 73 -18.95 32.58 -8.93
CA ASP A 73 -19.23 32.73 -7.49
C ASP A 73 -17.97 32.50 -6.66
N TYR A 74 -17.50 33.58 -6.05
CA TYR A 74 -16.23 33.67 -5.34
C TYR A 74 -16.55 34.00 -3.89
N ALA A 75 -17.01 33.02 -3.10
CA ALA A 75 -16.96 33.11 -1.63
C ALA A 75 -17.26 31.81 -0.85
N ASP A 76 -18.22 30.96 -1.23
CA ASP A 76 -18.84 30.08 -0.20
C ASP A 76 -18.53 28.56 -0.27
N GLY A 77 -17.72 28.10 -1.23
CA GLY A 77 -17.63 26.66 -1.55
C GLY A 77 -16.56 25.81 -0.84
N VAL A 78 -15.84 26.33 0.16
CA VAL A 78 -14.67 25.61 0.74
C VAL A 78 -14.87 25.20 2.20
N GLU A 79 -15.70 25.91 2.96
CA GLU A 79 -15.92 25.63 4.40
C GLU A 79 -16.62 24.27 4.62
N PHE A 80 -17.39 23.81 3.64
CA PHE A 80 -18.12 22.53 3.68
C PHE A 80 -17.68 21.51 2.63
N ALA A 81 -16.54 21.70 1.96
CA ALA A 81 -16.12 20.84 0.84
C ALA A 81 -16.07 19.33 1.19
N ILE A 82 -15.74 18.99 2.44
CA ILE A 82 -15.78 17.61 2.93
C ILE A 82 -17.22 17.10 3.07
N ALA A 83 -18.13 17.92 3.62
CA ALA A 83 -19.53 17.58 3.77
C ALA A 83 -20.21 17.46 2.39
N ASP A 84 -19.95 18.41 1.48
CA ASP A 84 -20.47 18.37 0.11
C ASP A 84 -19.98 17.13 -0.65
N PHE A 85 -18.70 16.75 -0.48
CA PHE A 85 -18.18 15.52 -1.05
C PHE A 85 -18.83 14.28 -0.42
N ALA A 86 -19.03 14.27 0.91
CA ALA A 86 -19.69 13.17 1.61
C ALA A 86 -21.14 12.99 1.13
N ASP A 87 -21.90 14.08 0.99
CA ASP A 87 -23.26 14.07 0.45
C ASP A 87 -23.30 13.54 -1.00
N SER A 88 -22.24 13.80 -1.77
CA SER A 88 -22.10 13.26 -3.13
C SER A 88 -21.65 11.79 -3.17
N ALA A 89 -20.75 11.36 -2.28
CA ALA A 89 -20.08 10.06 -2.33
C ALA A 89 -20.77 8.95 -1.53
N TYR A 90 -21.41 9.28 -0.41
CA TYR A 90 -22.01 8.33 0.52
C TYR A 90 -23.50 8.15 0.28
N ALA A 91 -23.81 7.31 -0.70
CA ALA A 91 -25.15 6.82 -0.97
C ALA A 91 -25.20 5.29 -0.87
N LYS A 92 -26.39 4.73 -0.61
CA LYS A 92 -26.61 3.28 -0.54
C LYS A 92 -26.13 2.54 -1.78
N SER A 93 -26.17 3.18 -2.96
CA SER A 93 -25.65 2.62 -4.21
C SER A 93 -24.11 2.46 -4.25
N ASN A 94 -23.38 3.11 -3.34
CA ASN A 94 -21.92 3.15 -3.31
C ASN A 94 -21.33 2.74 -1.95
N ILE A 95 -22.12 2.07 -1.09
CA ILE A 95 -21.69 1.57 0.21
C ILE A 95 -21.99 0.07 0.27
N ALA A 96 -20.99 -0.72 0.69
CA ALA A 96 -21.15 -2.13 0.99
C ALA A 96 -20.79 -2.38 2.45
N VAL A 97 -21.65 -3.09 3.19
CA VAL A 97 -21.35 -3.55 4.55
C VAL A 97 -20.93 -5.00 4.46
N VAL A 98 -19.70 -5.29 4.86
CA VAL A 98 -19.11 -6.63 4.84
C VAL A 98 -18.84 -7.04 6.28
N ALA A 99 -19.27 -8.23 6.67
CA ALA A 99 -18.95 -8.83 7.96
C ALA A 99 -18.42 -10.24 7.78
N ASP A 100 -17.36 -10.56 8.52
CA ASP A 100 -16.82 -11.90 8.63
C ASP A 100 -17.25 -12.52 9.97
N GLY A 101 -17.67 -13.79 9.96
CA GLY A 101 -18.11 -14.53 11.15
C GLY A 101 -19.49 -14.17 11.72
N ALA A 102 -20.20 -13.17 11.20
CA ALA A 102 -21.56 -12.81 11.63
C ALA A 102 -22.65 -13.53 10.80
N SER A 103 -23.79 -13.85 11.41
CA SER A 103 -24.93 -14.40 10.65
C SER A 103 -25.58 -13.33 9.76
N THR A 104 -26.16 -13.74 8.63
CA THR A 104 -26.89 -12.83 7.73
C THR A 104 -28.01 -12.07 8.43
N ALA A 105 -28.67 -12.70 9.41
CA ALA A 105 -29.75 -12.11 10.18
C ALA A 105 -29.26 -11.00 11.11
N GLU A 106 -28.13 -11.20 11.79
CA GLU A 106 -27.52 -10.18 12.65
C GLU A 106 -26.96 -9.01 11.83
N LEU A 107 -26.30 -9.31 10.70
CA LEU A 107 -25.81 -8.28 9.79
C LEU A 107 -26.95 -7.42 9.25
N ALA A 108 -28.05 -8.04 8.82
CA ALA A 108 -29.23 -7.33 8.34
C ALA A 108 -29.86 -6.45 9.44
N LYS A 109 -29.99 -6.98 10.67
CA LYS A 109 -30.53 -6.24 11.81
C LYS A 109 -29.76 -4.94 12.06
N TRP A 110 -28.42 -5.02 12.15
CA TRP A 110 -27.60 -3.85 12.45
C TRP A 110 -27.50 -2.89 11.27
N THR A 111 -27.45 -3.42 10.04
CA THR A 111 -27.45 -2.57 8.83
C THR A 111 -28.75 -1.78 8.72
N GLU A 112 -29.90 -2.42 8.94
CA GLU A 112 -31.19 -1.73 8.97
C GLU A 112 -31.28 -0.72 10.12
N GLN A 113 -30.70 -1.00 11.29
CA GLN A 113 -30.74 -0.07 12.41
C GLN A 113 -29.92 1.20 12.15
N PHE A 114 -28.70 1.08 11.63
CA PHE A 114 -27.76 2.20 11.55
C PHE A 114 -27.69 2.88 10.18
N PHE A 115 -28.04 2.20 9.09
CA PHE A 115 -27.92 2.73 7.73
C PHE A 115 -29.27 3.04 7.07
N LYS A 116 -30.37 2.98 7.83
CA LYS A 116 -31.71 3.28 7.30
C LYS A 116 -31.81 4.65 6.65
N SER A 117 -31.24 5.67 7.30
CA SER A 117 -31.28 7.07 6.89
C SER A 117 -30.28 7.42 5.79
N ALA A 118 -29.41 6.50 5.36
CA ALA A 118 -28.48 6.77 4.28
C ALA A 118 -29.26 7.04 2.97
N PRO A 119 -28.85 8.05 2.17
CA PRO A 119 -29.56 8.41 0.95
C PRO A 119 -29.44 7.31 -0.10
N THR A 120 -30.52 7.05 -0.85
CA THR A 120 -30.57 5.97 -1.85
C THR A 120 -29.68 6.24 -3.06
N ALA A 121 -29.47 7.51 -3.40
CA ALA A 121 -28.60 8.01 -4.45
C ALA A 121 -27.84 9.24 -3.96
N SER A 122 -26.82 9.66 -4.71
CA SER A 122 -26.04 10.87 -4.43
C SER A 122 -26.97 12.08 -4.23
N SER A 123 -26.85 12.75 -3.09
CA SER A 123 -27.66 13.94 -2.74
C SER A 123 -26.87 15.24 -2.79
N GLY A 124 -25.54 15.15 -2.91
CA GLY A 124 -24.65 16.31 -2.98
C GLY A 124 -24.72 17.02 -4.33
N LYS A 125 -24.38 18.32 -4.32
CA LYS A 125 -24.34 19.17 -5.53
C LYS A 125 -23.05 18.97 -6.33
N LEU A 126 -22.08 18.23 -5.80
CA LEU A 126 -20.80 17.97 -6.43
C LEU A 126 -20.92 16.82 -7.44
N ALA A 127 -20.48 17.04 -8.67
CA ALA A 127 -20.30 15.95 -9.62
C ALA A 127 -19.01 15.18 -9.29
N LEU A 128 -19.15 13.91 -8.90
CA LEU A 128 -18.00 13.04 -8.72
C LEU A 128 -17.32 12.79 -10.07
N ASN A 129 -15.98 12.79 -10.10
CA ASN A 129 -15.26 12.45 -11.31
C ASN A 129 -15.37 10.94 -11.58
N THR A 130 -16.22 10.58 -12.54
CA THR A 130 -16.39 9.22 -13.04
C THR A 130 -15.69 8.99 -14.38
N THR A 131 -14.82 9.92 -14.79
CA THR A 131 -14.10 9.79 -16.06
C THR A 131 -13.15 8.61 -15.97
N ALA A 132 -13.25 7.69 -16.93
CA ALA A 132 -12.36 6.54 -16.99
C ALA A 132 -10.89 6.99 -17.04
N THR A 133 -10.08 6.37 -16.18
CA THR A 133 -8.64 6.61 -16.11
C THR A 133 -7.98 6.27 -17.44
N LYS A 134 -7.08 7.16 -17.89
CA LYS A 134 -6.28 6.95 -19.11
C LYS A 134 -4.81 6.80 -18.74
N TYR A 135 -4.18 5.76 -19.27
CA TYR A 135 -2.74 5.60 -19.13
C TYR A 135 -2.01 6.59 -20.04
N HIS A 136 -1.08 7.33 -19.46
CA HIS A 136 -0.16 8.21 -20.17
C HIS A 136 1.27 7.76 -19.88
N GLY A 137 2.01 7.38 -20.93
CA GLY A 137 3.43 7.12 -20.81
C GLY A 137 4.21 8.43 -20.61
N GLY A 138 5.33 8.36 -19.91
CA GLY A 138 6.21 9.50 -19.68
C GLY A 138 7.34 9.14 -18.71
N GLU A 139 8.20 10.12 -18.43
CA GLU A 139 9.22 10.01 -17.39
C GLU A 139 9.12 11.18 -16.41
N SER A 140 9.45 10.92 -15.15
CA SER A 140 9.61 11.93 -14.11
C SER A 140 10.86 11.60 -13.30
N ARG A 141 11.67 12.60 -13.03
CA ARG A 141 12.93 12.47 -12.29
C ARG A 141 12.94 13.49 -11.16
N SER A 142 13.16 13.01 -9.94
CA SER A 142 13.28 13.85 -8.75
C SER A 142 14.62 13.56 -8.08
N ALA A 143 15.45 14.58 -7.93
CA ALA A 143 16.74 14.46 -7.27
C ALA A 143 16.56 14.46 -5.74
N HIS A 144 17.23 13.53 -5.06
CA HIS A 144 17.19 13.43 -3.60
C HIS A 144 18.50 12.83 -3.06
N THR A 145 18.86 13.14 -1.81
CA THR A 145 20.12 12.72 -1.19
C THR A 145 20.02 11.42 -0.38
N ALA A 146 18.81 10.98 0.01
CA ALA A 146 18.64 9.84 0.92
C ALA A 146 18.59 8.46 0.24
N GLY A 147 18.67 8.37 -1.08
CA GLY A 147 18.65 7.07 -1.77
C GLY A 147 18.35 7.16 -3.27
N ASN A 148 18.44 6.00 -3.93
CA ASN A 148 18.19 5.87 -5.36
C ASN A 148 17.05 4.87 -5.57
N ALA A 149 16.10 5.23 -6.43
CA ALA A 149 15.02 4.36 -6.85
C ALA A 149 14.65 4.63 -8.31
N VAL A 150 14.22 3.57 -9.00
CA VAL A 150 13.68 3.60 -10.36
C VAL A 150 12.44 2.73 -10.37
N VAL A 151 11.37 3.24 -10.97
CA VAL A 151 10.14 2.48 -11.22
C VAL A 151 9.88 2.51 -12.72
N ILE A 152 9.77 1.33 -13.31
CA ILE A 152 9.34 1.15 -14.70
C ILE A 152 7.91 0.62 -14.63
N ALA A 153 6.96 1.29 -15.29
CA ALA A 153 5.56 0.89 -15.25
C ALA A 153 4.99 0.76 -16.66
N PHE A 154 4.07 -0.19 -16.81
CA PHE A 154 3.28 -0.44 -18.02
C PHE A 154 1.79 -0.51 -17.67
N PRO A 155 0.89 -0.30 -18.63
CA PRO A 155 -0.54 -0.56 -18.42
C PRO A 155 -0.76 -1.99 -17.92
N GLY A 156 -1.56 -2.11 -16.85
CA GLY A 156 -2.00 -3.39 -16.29
C GLY A 156 -3.52 -3.58 -16.40
N SER A 157 -4.08 -4.44 -15.56
CA SER A 157 -5.52 -4.74 -15.49
C SER A 157 -6.17 -4.20 -14.23
N ASN A 158 -7.45 -3.83 -14.31
CA ASN A 158 -8.25 -3.46 -13.14
C ASN A 158 -8.71 -4.69 -12.33
N TYR A 159 -9.24 -4.46 -11.12
CA TYR A 159 -9.72 -5.53 -10.23
C TYR A 159 -10.84 -6.39 -10.82
N GLY A 160 -11.66 -5.83 -11.74
CA GLY A 160 -12.79 -6.53 -12.34
C GLY A 160 -12.42 -7.38 -13.57
N SER A 161 -11.22 -7.20 -14.12
CA SER A 161 -10.78 -7.83 -15.36
C SER A 161 -9.92 -9.07 -15.08
N LYS A 162 -10.26 -10.19 -15.74
CA LYS A 162 -9.48 -11.43 -15.65
C LYS A 162 -8.22 -11.29 -16.53
N SER A 163 -7.10 -10.92 -15.93
CA SER A 163 -5.79 -10.88 -16.61
C SER A 163 -4.75 -11.77 -15.91
N PRO A 164 -4.95 -13.10 -15.88
CA PRO A 164 -3.98 -14.03 -15.29
C PRO A 164 -2.59 -13.93 -15.93
N GLU A 165 -2.50 -13.55 -17.21
CA GLU A 165 -1.25 -13.32 -17.94
C GLU A 165 -0.36 -12.27 -17.28
N LEU A 166 -0.93 -11.22 -16.66
CA LEU A 166 -0.15 -10.21 -15.96
C LEU A 166 0.43 -10.72 -14.64
N ALA A 167 -0.28 -11.60 -13.96
CA ALA A 167 0.24 -12.28 -12.76
C ALA A 167 1.38 -13.24 -13.13
N VAL A 168 1.23 -14.00 -14.23
CA VAL A 168 2.29 -14.86 -14.77
C VAL A 168 3.49 -14.03 -15.19
N LEU A 169 3.27 -12.91 -15.88
CA LEU A 169 4.33 -11.99 -16.30
C LEU A 169 5.08 -11.39 -15.10
N ALA A 170 4.35 -10.94 -14.07
CA ALA A 170 4.94 -10.46 -12.84
C ALA A 170 5.77 -11.55 -12.12
N ALA A 171 5.28 -12.79 -12.09
CA ALA A 171 6.02 -13.93 -11.52
C ALA A 171 7.27 -14.30 -12.33
N LEU A 172 7.19 -14.22 -13.67
CA LEU A 172 8.27 -14.54 -14.60
C LEU A 172 9.41 -13.52 -14.54
N LEU A 173 9.08 -12.23 -14.59
CA LEU A 173 10.05 -11.15 -14.38
C LEU A 173 10.57 -11.22 -12.95
N GLY A 174 9.64 -11.31 -11.99
CA GLY A 174 9.87 -11.50 -10.57
C GLY A 174 10.73 -10.42 -9.93
N GLY A 175 11.56 -10.80 -8.97
CA GLY A 175 12.37 -9.86 -8.24
C GLY A 175 13.51 -10.50 -7.48
N GLN A 176 14.17 -9.78 -6.59
CA GLN A 176 15.19 -10.43 -5.75
C GLN A 176 14.59 -11.60 -4.98
N SER A 177 15.41 -12.64 -4.80
CA SER A 177 15.00 -13.78 -4.00
C SER A 177 14.68 -13.35 -2.58
N ASN A 178 13.56 -13.84 -2.06
CA ASN A 178 13.21 -13.71 -0.64
C ASN A 178 13.99 -14.73 0.23
N ILE A 179 14.72 -15.65 -0.40
CA ILE A 179 15.55 -16.65 0.28
C ILE A 179 16.98 -16.12 0.34
N LYS A 180 17.55 -16.07 1.54
CA LYS A 180 18.94 -15.66 1.74
C LYS A 180 19.86 -16.54 0.90
N TRP A 181 20.84 -15.92 0.24
CA TRP A 181 21.91 -16.59 -0.52
C TRP A 181 21.46 -17.33 -1.79
N THR A 182 20.22 -17.16 -2.25
CA THR A 182 19.78 -17.73 -3.53
C THR A 182 19.43 -16.62 -4.51
N SER A 183 19.60 -16.90 -5.80
CA SER A 183 19.23 -15.96 -6.85
C SER A 183 17.75 -16.05 -7.24
N GLY A 184 17.01 -17.10 -6.85
CA GLY A 184 15.63 -17.33 -7.33
C GLY A 184 15.56 -17.81 -8.79
N PHE A 185 14.35 -18.11 -9.28
CA PHE A 185 14.14 -18.62 -10.65
C PHE A 185 13.72 -17.55 -11.67
N SER A 186 13.22 -16.40 -11.23
CA SER A 186 12.70 -15.38 -12.15
C SER A 186 13.84 -14.73 -12.93
N LEU A 187 13.50 -14.12 -14.07
CA LEU A 187 14.50 -13.54 -14.98
C LEU A 187 15.37 -12.48 -14.29
N LEU A 188 14.74 -11.56 -13.55
CA LEU A 188 15.45 -10.49 -12.85
C LEU A 188 16.26 -11.03 -11.68
N SER A 189 15.73 -12.03 -10.98
CA SER A 189 16.39 -12.67 -9.85
C SER A 189 17.72 -13.33 -10.25
N LYS A 190 17.72 -14.05 -11.39
CA LYS A 190 18.93 -14.65 -12.00
C LYS A 190 19.91 -13.58 -12.48
N ALA A 191 19.43 -12.50 -13.09
CA ALA A 191 20.27 -11.45 -13.67
C ALA A 191 20.99 -10.58 -12.61
N VAL A 192 20.31 -10.24 -11.52
CA VAL A 192 20.86 -9.37 -10.46
C VAL A 192 21.58 -10.16 -9.36
N GLY A 193 21.29 -11.44 -9.21
CA GLY A 193 21.88 -12.32 -8.21
C GLY A 193 21.75 -11.80 -6.78
N THR A 194 22.70 -12.16 -5.92
CA THR A 194 22.79 -11.67 -4.54
C THR A 194 23.47 -10.30 -4.51
N SER A 195 22.69 -9.23 -4.70
CA SER A 195 23.17 -7.84 -4.59
C SER A 195 22.78 -7.23 -3.23
N PRO A 196 23.73 -7.00 -2.30
CA PRO A 196 23.43 -6.42 -0.98
C PRO A 196 22.80 -5.04 -1.08
N GLY A 197 21.73 -4.80 -0.32
CA GLY A 197 21.06 -3.49 -0.23
C GLY A 197 20.21 -3.10 -1.46
N LEU A 198 20.25 -3.87 -2.55
CA LEU A 198 19.27 -3.77 -3.62
C LEU A 198 17.93 -4.32 -3.10
N LYS A 199 16.83 -3.71 -3.52
CA LYS A 199 15.46 -4.21 -3.43
C LYS A 199 14.86 -4.12 -4.83
N LEU A 200 14.40 -5.26 -5.35
CA LEU A 200 13.79 -5.33 -6.67
C LEU A 200 12.55 -6.22 -6.64
N ALA A 201 11.43 -5.73 -7.16
CA ALA A 201 10.19 -6.48 -7.28
C ALA A 201 9.40 -6.10 -8.53
N THR A 202 8.81 -7.10 -9.19
CA THR A 202 7.79 -6.90 -10.23
C THR A 202 6.42 -7.19 -9.66
N THR A 203 5.47 -6.25 -9.78
CA THR A 203 4.14 -6.33 -9.19
C THR A 203 3.07 -5.89 -10.18
N ASN A 204 1.95 -6.60 -10.24
CA ASN A 204 0.74 -6.15 -10.93
C ASN A 204 -0.18 -5.43 -9.91
N LEU A 205 -0.33 -4.12 -10.06
CA LEU A 205 -1.17 -3.28 -9.21
C LEU A 205 -2.51 -3.04 -9.94
N GLY A 206 -3.57 -3.71 -9.48
CA GLY A 206 -4.93 -3.44 -9.95
C GLY A 206 -5.55 -2.25 -9.21
N TYR A 207 -6.32 -1.44 -9.93
CA TYR A 207 -7.18 -0.39 -9.38
C TYR A 207 -8.62 -0.64 -9.83
N SER A 208 -9.56 0.23 -9.44
CA SER A 208 -10.99 0.11 -9.77
C SER A 208 -11.26 0.03 -11.27
N ASP A 209 -10.59 0.86 -12.07
CA ASP A 209 -10.81 1.03 -13.51
C ASP A 209 -9.53 0.95 -14.36
N ALA A 210 -8.35 0.97 -13.72
CA ALA A 210 -7.05 0.85 -14.37
C ALA A 210 -6.15 -0.17 -13.66
N GLY A 211 -4.97 -0.43 -14.24
CA GLY A 211 -3.93 -1.23 -13.60
C GLY A 211 -2.54 -0.80 -14.03
N LEU A 212 -1.54 -1.21 -13.27
CA LEU A 212 -0.12 -0.98 -13.57
C LEU A 212 0.70 -2.23 -13.30
N LEU A 213 1.41 -2.73 -14.31
CA LEU A 213 2.51 -3.65 -14.10
C LEU A 213 3.77 -2.84 -13.81
N THR A 214 4.37 -3.02 -12.64
CA THR A 214 5.52 -2.22 -12.18
C THR A 214 6.74 -3.09 -11.91
N ILE A 215 7.92 -2.60 -12.29
CA ILE A 215 9.22 -3.08 -11.82
C ILE A 215 9.80 -1.98 -10.94
N GLN A 216 9.88 -2.26 -9.65
CA GLN A 216 10.34 -1.31 -8.64
C GLN A 216 11.75 -1.71 -8.20
N ILE A 217 12.68 -0.75 -8.27
CA ILE A 217 14.10 -0.96 -7.99
C ILE A 217 14.54 0.13 -7.02
N SER A 218 15.16 -0.24 -5.90
CA SER A 218 15.76 0.72 -4.96
C SER A 218 17.02 0.16 -4.32
N GLY A 219 17.94 1.03 -3.91
CA GLY A 219 19.19 0.63 -3.26
C GLY A 219 20.39 1.51 -3.62
N PRO A 220 21.62 0.97 -3.50
CA PRO A 220 22.83 1.68 -3.91
C PRO A 220 22.81 2.04 -5.40
N ALA A 221 23.28 3.25 -5.76
CA ALA A 221 23.19 3.78 -7.12
C ALA A 221 23.72 2.83 -8.20
N ALA A 222 24.87 2.21 -7.97
CA ALA A 222 25.46 1.25 -8.90
C ALA A 222 24.59 -0.01 -9.08
N ALA A 223 23.98 -0.50 -8.00
CA ALA A 223 23.10 -1.67 -8.04
C ALA A 223 21.77 -1.34 -8.75
N VAL A 224 21.19 -0.17 -8.47
CA VAL A 224 19.97 0.32 -9.14
C VAL A 224 20.20 0.47 -10.63
N ARG A 225 21.32 1.07 -11.05
CA ARG A 225 21.68 1.21 -12.46
C ARG A 225 21.76 -0.16 -13.16
N ARG A 226 22.55 -1.08 -12.60
CA ARG A 226 22.70 -2.43 -13.17
C ARG A 226 21.35 -3.15 -13.25
N ALA A 227 20.57 -3.10 -12.19
CA ALA A 227 19.28 -3.77 -12.13
C ALA A 227 18.26 -3.18 -13.12
N ALA A 228 18.30 -1.87 -13.37
CA ALA A 228 17.47 -1.23 -14.40
C ALA A 228 17.88 -1.65 -15.82
N GLU A 229 19.17 -1.76 -16.10
CA GLU A 229 19.68 -2.28 -17.37
C GLU A 229 19.23 -3.74 -17.61
N GLU A 230 19.32 -4.59 -16.59
CA GLU A 230 18.83 -5.97 -16.65
C GLU A 230 17.30 -6.06 -16.76
N ALA A 231 16.56 -5.14 -16.14
CA ALA A 231 15.10 -5.07 -16.27
C ALA A 231 14.67 -4.84 -17.72
N VAL A 232 15.31 -3.91 -18.42
CA VAL A 232 15.03 -3.64 -19.83
C VAL A 232 15.36 -4.86 -20.70
N LYS A 233 16.49 -5.54 -20.45
CA LYS A 233 16.84 -6.77 -21.18
C LYS A 233 15.82 -7.89 -20.96
N ALA A 234 15.38 -8.10 -19.71
CA ALA A 234 14.38 -9.11 -19.39
C ALA A 234 13.04 -8.82 -20.06
N ILE A 235 12.56 -7.57 -20.02
CA ILE A 235 11.33 -7.16 -20.72
C ILE A 235 11.46 -7.45 -22.22
N LYS A 236 12.60 -7.08 -22.83
CA LYS A 236 12.85 -7.31 -24.25
C LYS A 236 12.83 -8.80 -24.60
N SER A 237 13.53 -9.63 -23.82
CA SER A 237 13.55 -11.08 -23.99
C SER A 237 12.15 -11.70 -23.92
N VAL A 238 11.30 -11.23 -22.99
CA VAL A 238 9.90 -11.66 -22.90
C VAL A 238 9.11 -11.24 -24.14
N SER A 239 9.28 -9.99 -24.60
CA SER A 239 8.57 -9.49 -25.79
C SER A 239 8.94 -10.22 -27.08
N GLU A 240 10.18 -10.71 -27.16
CA GLU A 240 10.69 -11.49 -28.31
C GLU A 240 10.36 -12.99 -28.21
N GLY A 241 9.66 -13.42 -27.15
CA GLY A 241 9.30 -14.83 -26.94
C GLY A 241 10.49 -15.74 -26.62
N SER A 242 11.63 -15.17 -26.22
CA SER A 242 12.89 -15.90 -25.95
C SER A 242 12.95 -16.52 -24.55
N VAL A 243 11.80 -16.73 -23.91
CA VAL A 243 11.69 -17.25 -22.55
C VAL A 243 11.69 -18.78 -22.58
N SER A 244 12.44 -19.41 -21.67
CA SER A 244 12.44 -20.87 -21.55
C SER A 244 11.06 -21.40 -21.13
N LYS A 245 10.65 -22.53 -21.69
CA LYS A 245 9.39 -23.21 -21.32
C LYS A 245 9.36 -23.57 -19.84
N GLU A 246 10.52 -23.89 -19.27
CA GLU A 246 10.68 -24.21 -17.85
C GLU A 246 10.40 -22.99 -16.95
N ASP A 247 10.99 -21.84 -17.27
CA ASP A 247 10.77 -20.62 -16.50
C ASP A 247 9.33 -20.13 -16.61
N LEU A 248 8.73 -20.29 -17.79
CA LEU A 248 7.30 -20.01 -17.98
C LEU A 248 6.43 -20.95 -17.13
N ALA A 249 6.72 -22.24 -17.09
CA ALA A 249 5.99 -23.19 -16.25
C ALA A 249 6.12 -22.85 -14.76
N LYS A 250 7.32 -22.51 -14.29
CA LYS A 250 7.57 -22.05 -12.92
C LYS A 250 6.84 -20.74 -12.60
N ALA A 251 6.79 -19.82 -13.56
CA ALA A 251 6.06 -18.56 -13.41
C ALA A 251 4.54 -18.77 -13.34
N ILE A 252 3.99 -19.67 -14.17
CA ILE A 252 2.57 -20.06 -14.13
C ILE A 252 2.25 -20.70 -12.78
N ALA A 253 3.08 -21.63 -12.32
CA ALA A 253 2.92 -22.27 -11.02
C ALA A 253 2.98 -21.24 -9.87
N LYS A 254 3.92 -20.29 -9.91
CA LYS A 254 4.03 -19.22 -8.90
C LYS A 254 2.83 -18.25 -8.94
N ALA A 255 2.29 -17.98 -10.12
CA ALA A 255 1.22 -17.02 -10.32
C ALA A 255 -0.17 -17.53 -9.93
N SER A 256 -0.36 -18.82 -9.64
CA SER A 256 -1.65 -19.36 -9.20
C SER A 256 -1.51 -20.67 -8.44
N TRP A 257 -1.64 -20.62 -7.10
CA TRP A 257 -1.87 -21.80 -6.28
C TRP A 257 -3.38 -22.01 -6.09
N GLN A 258 -3.98 -22.84 -6.93
CA GLN A 258 -5.38 -23.20 -6.84
C GLN A 258 -5.58 -24.28 -5.77
N ALA A 259 -6.58 -24.09 -4.92
CA ALA A 259 -7.05 -25.10 -3.99
C ALA A 259 -7.38 -26.40 -4.74
N GLY A 260 -7.01 -27.55 -4.16
CA GLY A 260 -7.21 -28.87 -4.76
C GLY A 260 -6.15 -29.30 -5.78
N GLN A 261 -5.23 -28.42 -6.17
CA GLN A 261 -4.15 -28.77 -7.10
C GLN A 261 -2.88 -29.25 -6.38
N THR A 262 -2.11 -30.09 -7.07
CA THR A 262 -0.82 -30.60 -6.57
C THR A 262 0.31 -29.73 -7.08
N TYR A 263 1.20 -29.36 -6.16
CA TYR A 263 2.40 -28.57 -6.37
C TYR A 263 3.61 -29.35 -5.86
N ASN A 264 4.80 -28.93 -6.26
CA ASN A 264 6.04 -29.50 -5.77
C ASN A 264 6.91 -28.44 -5.08
N LEU A 265 7.73 -28.91 -4.15
CA LEU A 265 8.85 -28.17 -3.57
C LEU A 265 10.13 -28.95 -3.86
N THR A 266 11.20 -28.24 -4.23
CA THR A 266 12.53 -28.82 -4.42
C THR A 266 13.46 -28.31 -3.34
N ILE A 267 14.13 -29.24 -2.66
CA ILE A 267 15.12 -28.97 -1.62
C ILE A 267 16.49 -29.23 -2.23
N GLU A 268 17.34 -28.22 -2.21
CA GLU A 268 18.74 -28.30 -2.65
C GLU A 268 19.65 -28.03 -1.44
N GLY A 269 20.77 -28.76 -1.35
CA GLY A 269 21.73 -28.62 -0.25
C GLY A 269 22.40 -29.94 0.13
N GLY A 270 23.36 -29.87 1.07
CA GLY A 270 24.18 -31.03 1.48
C GLY A 270 24.22 -31.33 2.98
N ALA A 271 23.75 -30.43 3.85
CA ALA A 271 23.71 -30.64 5.29
C ALA A 271 22.36 -31.25 5.71
N ASN A 272 22.10 -32.48 5.31
CA ASN A 272 20.79 -33.11 5.52
C ASN A 272 20.68 -33.88 6.84
N HIS A 273 21.77 -34.02 7.63
CA HIS A 273 21.80 -34.69 8.94
C HIS A 273 21.09 -36.07 8.94
N ASN A 274 21.44 -36.92 7.95
CA ASN A 274 20.81 -38.23 7.70
C ASN A 274 19.29 -38.18 7.51
N GLY A 275 18.75 -37.02 7.14
CA GLY A 275 17.34 -36.76 6.97
C GLY A 275 16.69 -36.16 8.21
N GLY A 276 15.45 -36.54 8.45
CA GLY A 276 14.58 -35.87 9.41
C GLY A 276 13.13 -35.95 8.96
N SER A 277 12.31 -35.06 9.48
CA SER A 277 10.94 -34.87 9.01
C SER A 277 10.75 -33.45 8.51
N CYS A 278 10.02 -33.29 7.41
CA CYS A 278 9.67 -31.99 6.88
C CYS A 278 8.17 -31.74 6.93
N GLN A 279 7.76 -30.47 6.92
CA GLN A 279 6.37 -30.09 6.72
C GLN A 279 6.26 -28.99 5.67
N ALA A 280 5.18 -29.05 4.89
CA ALA A 280 4.70 -27.99 4.03
C ALA A 280 3.45 -27.38 4.67
N SER A 281 3.41 -26.06 4.77
CA SER A 281 2.41 -25.33 5.55
C SER A 281 2.07 -23.98 4.92
N LEU A 282 0.90 -23.44 5.27
CA LEU A 282 0.40 -22.17 4.77
C LEU A 282 -0.04 -21.26 5.93
N SER A 283 0.26 -19.97 5.82
CA SER A 283 -0.20 -18.92 6.72
C SER A 283 -0.96 -17.85 5.93
N PHE A 284 -2.06 -17.39 6.52
CA PHE A 284 -2.95 -16.36 5.96
C PHE A 284 -3.06 -15.13 6.86
N ASP A 285 -2.27 -15.07 7.93
CA ASP A 285 -2.31 -14.02 8.96
C ASP A 285 -0.97 -13.28 9.11
N GLY A 286 -0.20 -13.22 8.02
CA GLY A 286 1.11 -12.58 7.97
C GLY A 286 2.19 -13.36 8.71
N GLY A 287 2.05 -14.68 8.84
CA GLY A 287 3.04 -15.57 9.45
C GLY A 287 2.92 -15.71 10.97
N LYS A 288 1.78 -15.34 11.56
CA LYS A 288 1.55 -15.54 13.01
C LYS A 288 1.19 -17.00 13.30
N THR A 289 0.40 -17.62 12.44
CA THR A 289 0.06 -19.04 12.52
C THR A 289 0.29 -19.73 11.18
N PHE A 290 0.77 -20.96 11.21
CA PHE A 290 0.99 -21.77 10.02
C PHE A 290 0.27 -23.10 10.14
N LYS A 291 -0.63 -23.37 9.21
CA LYS A 291 -1.39 -24.62 9.15
C LYS A 291 -0.68 -25.63 8.28
N VAL A 292 -0.44 -26.82 8.82
CA VAL A 292 0.23 -27.91 8.11
C VAL A 292 -0.67 -28.46 7.02
N VAL A 293 -0.15 -28.43 5.79
CA VAL A 293 -0.81 -28.98 4.59
C VAL A 293 -0.33 -30.41 4.33
N LYS A 294 0.96 -30.68 4.50
CA LYS A 294 1.56 -32.00 4.30
C LYS A 294 2.75 -32.22 5.22
N SER A 295 2.88 -33.43 5.76
CA SER A 295 4.07 -33.88 6.50
C SER A 295 4.80 -34.99 5.73
N TYR A 296 6.13 -34.93 5.73
CA TYR A 296 7.03 -35.93 5.18
C TYR A 296 7.84 -36.49 6.35
N VAL A 297 7.41 -37.63 6.87
CA VAL A 297 7.96 -38.21 8.10
C VAL A 297 9.13 -39.13 7.76
N GLY A 298 10.30 -38.82 8.31
CA GLY A 298 11.52 -39.60 8.09
C GLY A 298 12.16 -39.36 6.72
N GLY A 299 13.49 -39.39 6.67
CA GLY A 299 14.25 -39.32 5.42
C GLY A 299 14.12 -38.02 4.63
N CYS A 300 13.51 -36.95 5.19
CA CYS A 300 13.39 -35.66 4.53
C CYS A 300 14.33 -34.61 5.17
N PRO A 301 15.17 -33.91 4.38
CA PRO A 301 15.55 -34.22 3.00
C PRO A 301 16.60 -35.36 2.94
N PRO A 302 16.68 -36.17 1.87
CA PRO A 302 17.82 -37.02 1.62
C PRO A 302 19.06 -36.17 1.24
N ALA A 303 20.20 -36.81 1.05
CA ALA A 303 21.39 -36.13 0.56
C ALA A 303 21.19 -35.72 -0.91
N GLY A 304 21.52 -34.47 -1.24
CA GLY A 304 21.39 -33.91 -2.58
C GLY A 304 20.02 -33.31 -2.89
N THR A 305 19.77 -33.02 -4.17
CA THR A 305 18.52 -32.42 -4.63
C THR A 305 17.37 -33.41 -4.54
N SER A 306 16.27 -33.00 -3.91
CA SER A 306 15.06 -33.81 -3.77
C SER A 306 13.80 -33.00 -4.00
N THR A 307 12.79 -33.62 -4.62
CA THR A 307 11.51 -32.98 -4.93
C THR A 307 10.38 -33.71 -4.22
N TYR A 308 9.47 -32.94 -3.63
CA TYR A 308 8.32 -33.45 -2.89
C TYR A 308 7.03 -32.81 -3.37
N ASP A 309 6.03 -33.66 -3.59
CA ASP A 309 4.70 -33.21 -3.98
C ASP A 309 3.81 -32.97 -2.75
N PHE A 310 3.00 -31.93 -2.80
CA PHE A 310 1.92 -31.65 -1.85
C PHE A 310 0.69 -31.13 -2.60
N THR A 311 -0.47 -31.49 -2.11
CA THR A 311 -1.74 -31.01 -2.66
C THR A 311 -2.27 -29.91 -1.76
N LEU A 312 -2.59 -28.75 -2.34
CA LEU A 312 -3.32 -27.71 -1.62
C LEU A 312 -4.70 -28.25 -1.26
N PRO A 313 -5.14 -28.14 0.00
CA PRO A 313 -6.50 -28.50 0.36
C PRO A 313 -7.54 -27.80 -0.49
N ASP A 314 -8.66 -28.46 -0.81
CA ASP A 314 -9.76 -27.87 -1.59
C ASP A 314 -10.38 -26.64 -0.90
N ASP A 315 -10.23 -26.57 0.42
CA ASP A 315 -10.73 -25.50 1.27
C ASP A 315 -9.68 -24.41 1.57
N THR A 316 -8.56 -24.41 0.83
CA THR A 316 -7.53 -23.36 0.96
C THR A 316 -8.16 -21.99 0.66
N PRO A 317 -8.09 -21.02 1.60
CA PRO A 317 -8.59 -19.67 1.37
C PRO A 317 -7.93 -19.01 0.17
N ALA A 318 -8.68 -18.16 -0.53
CA ALA A 318 -8.08 -17.28 -1.52
C ALA A 318 -7.37 -16.12 -0.81
N ALA A 319 -6.13 -15.85 -1.17
CA ALA A 319 -5.37 -14.72 -0.67
C ALA A 319 -4.26 -14.36 -1.67
N ASP A 320 -4.00 -13.08 -1.84
CA ASP A 320 -2.95 -12.62 -2.75
C ASP A 320 -1.54 -12.68 -2.12
N ASP A 321 -1.47 -12.81 -0.79
CA ASP A 321 -0.27 -12.67 0.04
C ASP A 321 -0.08 -13.79 1.08
N ALA A 322 -0.64 -14.98 0.84
CA ALA A 322 -0.42 -16.13 1.72
C ALA A 322 1.08 -16.49 1.81
N LEU A 323 1.51 -16.99 2.97
CA LEU A 323 2.88 -17.47 3.16
C LEU A 323 2.90 -19.00 3.14
N PHE A 324 3.58 -19.56 2.15
CA PHE A 324 4.01 -20.94 2.20
C PHE A 324 5.26 -21.09 3.05
N ALA A 325 5.33 -22.13 3.88
CA ALA A 325 6.53 -22.47 4.62
C ALA A 325 6.86 -23.96 4.52
N TRP A 326 8.14 -24.23 4.27
CA TRP A 326 8.77 -25.52 4.46
C TRP A 326 9.54 -25.50 5.78
N THR A 327 9.28 -26.48 6.65
CA THR A 327 10.05 -26.69 7.88
C THR A 327 10.72 -28.05 7.84
N TRP A 328 11.86 -28.17 8.50
CA TRP A 328 12.62 -29.40 8.64
C TRP A 328 13.15 -29.56 10.06
N PHE A 329 12.97 -30.75 10.60
CA PHE A 329 13.52 -31.19 11.88
C PHE A 329 14.49 -32.33 11.62
N ASN A 330 15.75 -32.11 11.97
CA ASN A 330 16.82 -33.06 11.67
C ASN A 330 16.64 -34.42 12.36
N GLN A 331 17.25 -35.48 11.83
CA GLN A 331 17.23 -36.79 12.48
C GLN A 331 18.36 -36.97 13.50
N VAL A 332 19.57 -36.52 13.17
CA VAL A 332 20.77 -36.71 14.01
C VAL A 332 21.57 -35.43 14.23
N GLY A 333 22.32 -35.40 15.33
CA GLY A 333 23.11 -34.24 15.75
C GLY A 333 22.35 -33.36 16.74
N ASN A 334 22.73 -32.09 16.81
CA ASN A 334 22.04 -31.11 17.66
C ASN A 334 20.61 -30.93 17.19
N ARG A 335 19.64 -30.84 18.10
CA ARG A 335 18.24 -30.68 17.70
C ARG A 335 18.06 -29.35 16.98
N GLU A 336 17.75 -29.42 15.70
CA GLU A 336 17.66 -28.28 14.80
C GLU A 336 16.30 -28.25 14.12
N MET A 337 15.79 -27.04 13.97
CA MET A 337 14.66 -26.73 13.12
C MET A 337 15.11 -25.68 12.10
N TYR A 338 14.89 -25.96 10.82
CA TYR A 338 15.00 -24.96 9.77
C TYR A 338 13.63 -24.66 9.18
N MET A 339 13.46 -23.41 8.79
CA MET A 339 12.26 -22.93 8.12
C MET A 339 12.64 -22.08 6.92
N ASN A 340 11.94 -22.27 5.81
CA ASN A 340 12.04 -21.43 4.63
C ASN A 340 10.65 -21.06 4.13
N CYS A 341 10.43 -19.79 3.82
CA CYS A 341 9.11 -19.26 3.48
C CYS A 341 9.09 -18.60 2.11
N ALA A 342 7.93 -18.64 1.45
CA ALA A 342 7.66 -17.95 0.20
C ALA A 342 6.25 -17.34 0.22
N VAL A 343 6.12 -16.12 -0.30
CA VAL A 343 4.81 -15.52 -0.57
C VAL A 343 4.19 -16.20 -1.79
N VAL A 344 2.94 -16.63 -1.68
CA VAL A 344 2.17 -17.30 -2.72
C VAL A 344 0.77 -16.69 -2.80
N SER A 345 0.23 -16.60 -4.01
CA SER A 345 -1.17 -16.20 -4.21
C SER A 345 -2.03 -17.45 -4.39
N THR A 346 -2.98 -17.65 -3.49
CA THR A 346 -3.90 -18.78 -3.50
C THR A 346 -5.26 -18.39 -4.06
N LYS A 347 -5.88 -19.30 -4.81
CA LYS A 347 -7.25 -19.15 -5.32
C LYS A 347 -8.12 -20.28 -4.80
N ALA A 348 -9.36 -19.97 -4.45
CA ALA A 348 -10.35 -20.98 -4.09
C ALA A 348 -10.62 -21.93 -5.28
N GLY A 349 -10.88 -23.19 -4.97
CA GLY A 349 -11.14 -24.25 -5.95
C GLY A 349 -12.53 -24.14 -6.57
N GLY A 350 -12.67 -24.55 -7.82
CA GLY A 350 -13.96 -24.67 -8.48
C GLY A 350 -14.74 -25.85 -7.91
N SER A 351 -15.68 -25.56 -6.99
CA SER A 351 -16.47 -26.51 -6.19
C SER A 351 -15.74 -26.93 -4.91
N ALA A 352 -16.05 -26.25 -3.80
CA ALA A 352 -15.72 -26.73 -2.47
C ALA A 352 -16.42 -28.08 -2.23
N LYS A 353 -15.74 -29.19 -2.53
CA LYS A 353 -16.12 -30.47 -1.94
C LYS A 353 -16.07 -30.26 -0.44
N ARG A 354 -17.17 -30.52 0.27
CA ARG A 354 -17.24 -30.46 1.73
C ARG A 354 -16.13 -31.33 2.30
N GLN A 355 -14.98 -30.73 2.64
CA GLN A 355 -13.94 -31.42 3.38
C GLN A 355 -14.41 -31.56 4.83
N ALA A 356 -14.14 -32.72 5.43
CA ALA A 356 -14.55 -33.02 6.81
C ALA A 356 -13.85 -32.12 7.85
N THR A 357 -12.73 -31.51 7.49
CA THR A 357 -11.89 -30.68 8.35
C THR A 357 -11.68 -29.33 7.67
N SER A 358 -12.03 -28.23 8.34
CA SER A 358 -11.80 -26.88 7.81
C SER A 358 -10.33 -26.51 7.91
N PHE A 359 -9.86 -25.65 7.00
CA PHE A 359 -8.45 -25.25 6.91
C PHE A 359 -7.90 -24.76 8.26
N ASN A 360 -8.67 -23.93 8.97
CA ASN A 360 -8.28 -23.37 10.27
C ASN A 360 -8.20 -24.40 11.39
N SER A 361 -8.86 -25.56 11.25
CA SER A 361 -8.82 -26.66 12.23
C SER A 361 -7.66 -27.63 12.00
N ARG A 362 -6.83 -27.41 10.96
CA ARG A 362 -5.62 -28.20 10.71
C ARG A 362 -4.58 -27.95 11.80
N PRO A 363 -3.67 -28.91 12.05
CA PRO A 363 -2.59 -28.74 13.01
C PRO A 363 -1.73 -27.53 12.66
N ASP A 364 -1.33 -26.79 13.69
CA ASP A 364 -0.26 -25.80 13.56
C ASP A 364 1.10 -26.50 13.36
N ILE A 365 2.06 -25.79 12.79
CA ILE A 365 3.46 -26.22 12.85
C ILE A 365 3.86 -26.37 14.33
N LEU A 366 4.63 -27.42 14.62
CA LEU A 366 5.19 -27.71 15.94
C LEU A 366 6.17 -26.65 16.44
#